data_AF-A0A841MJI7-F1
#
_entry.id   AF-A0A841MJI7-F1
#
_cell.length_a   1.000
_cell.length_b   1.000
_cell.length_c   1.000
_cell.angle_alpha   90.00
_cell.angle_beta   90.00
_cell.angle_gamma   90.00
#
_symmetry.space_group_name_H-M   'P 1'
#
loop_
_entity.id
_entity.type
_entity.pdbx_description
1 polymer ?
#
loop_
_entity_poly.entity_id
_entity_poly.type
_entity_poly.pdbx_seq_one_letter_code
_entity_poly.pdbx_strand_id
1 'polypeptide(L)'
;MKKLLLFSFLITLSFLTHAQSRDFILLKRGANQKSQIRYYPGEEITYKSKKIGYFITDVIEKVDQDYIYMSENIISPLDIVEVDIRQKDKRNRTLRALNTLVLGSGIILVSVDMINSLYHDGEISVDKGVGVTSAILLGTGLAMLPLLYKTFKHQGRNHIQIVMMRMD
;
A
#
# COMPACT_ATOMS: atom_id res chain seq x y z
N MET A 1 -29.78 36.79 0.03
CA MET A 1 -28.34 36.97 0.33
C MET A 1 -27.64 35.68 0.77
N LYS A 2 -28.16 34.91 1.74
CA LYS A 2 -27.55 33.63 2.18
C LYS A 2 -27.31 32.60 1.07
N LYS A 3 -28.24 32.45 0.11
CA LYS A 3 -28.10 31.51 -1.02
C LYS A 3 -27.00 31.92 -2.02
N LEU A 4 -26.74 33.23 -2.16
CA LEU A 4 -25.69 33.75 -3.06
C LEU A 4 -24.29 33.55 -2.46
N LEU A 5 -24.16 33.72 -1.14
CA LEU A 5 -22.93 33.41 -0.39
C LEU A 5 -22.58 31.92 -0.43
N LEU A 6 -23.58 31.04 -0.29
CA LEU A 6 -23.36 29.59 -0.38
C LEU A 6 -22.88 29.18 -1.78
N PHE A 7 -23.42 29.81 -2.83
CA PHE A 7 -23.02 29.56 -4.21
C PHE A 7 -21.61 30.08 -4.50
N SER A 8 -21.25 31.26 -3.97
CA SER A 8 -19.89 31.80 -4.07
C SER A 8 -18.87 30.92 -3.36
N PHE A 9 -19.21 30.33 -2.21
CA PHE A 9 -18.32 29.44 -1.47
C PHE A 9 -18.07 28.11 -2.20
N LEU A 10 -19.09 27.57 -2.87
CA LEU A 10 -18.97 26.36 -3.70
C LEU A 10 -18.09 26.57 -4.94
N ILE A 11 -18.09 27.76 -5.54
CA ILE A 11 -17.25 28.07 -6.70
C ILE A 11 -15.78 28.21 -6.30
N THR A 12 -15.48 28.83 -5.15
CA THR A 12 -14.09 28.98 -4.68
C THR A 12 -13.42 27.66 -4.30
N LEU A 13 -14.20 26.65 -3.88
CA LEU A 13 -13.66 25.32 -3.57
C LEU A 13 -13.13 24.59 -4.81
N SER A 14 -13.72 24.85 -5.98
CA SER A 14 -13.36 24.23 -7.25
C SER A 14 -12.06 24.74 -7.85
N PHE A 15 -11.61 25.95 -7.49
CA PHE A 15 -10.34 26.52 -7.97
C PHE A 15 -9.12 26.05 -7.17
N LEU A 16 -9.31 25.45 -5.98
CA LEU A 16 -8.23 24.95 -5.14
C LEU A 16 -7.68 23.59 -5.61
N THR A 17 -8.38 22.90 -6.51
CA THR A 17 -7.88 21.65 -7.10
C THR A 17 -7.06 21.93 -8.36
N HIS A 18 -5.93 22.62 -8.20
CA HIS A 18 -4.86 22.53 -9.18
C HIS A 18 -4.16 21.18 -9.00
N ALA A 19 -4.68 20.15 -9.68
CA ALA A 19 -3.96 18.92 -9.91
C ALA A 19 -2.82 19.23 -10.89
N GLN A 20 -1.71 19.80 -10.38
CA GLN A 20 -0.52 19.93 -11.19
C GLN A 20 -0.05 18.52 -11.56
N SER A 21 0.01 18.32 -12.87
CA SER A 21 0.63 17.20 -13.56
C SER A 21 2.11 17.16 -13.13
N ARG A 22 2.44 16.37 -12.10
CA ARG A 22 3.80 16.23 -11.58
C ARG A 22 4.48 15.05 -12.24
N ASP A 23 5.75 15.21 -12.62
CA ASP A 23 6.58 14.11 -13.10
C ASP A 23 6.62 12.99 -12.05
N PHE A 24 6.71 11.74 -12.49
CA PHE A 24 6.67 10.60 -11.57
C PHE A 24 7.42 9.39 -12.09
N ILE A 25 7.81 8.53 -11.17
CA ILE A 25 8.37 7.20 -11.45
C ILE A 25 7.21 6.21 -11.50
N LEU A 26 7.14 5.43 -12.56
CA LEU A 26 6.14 4.41 -12.82
C LEU A 26 6.75 3.01 -12.71
N LEU A 27 6.28 2.22 -11.75
CA LEU A 27 6.51 0.78 -11.72
C LEU A 27 5.39 0.09 -12.51
N LYS A 28 5.72 -0.38 -13.72
CA LYS A 28 4.75 -0.98 -14.65
C LYS A 28 4.93 -2.50 -14.70
N ARG A 29 3.88 -3.25 -14.37
CA ARG A 29 3.83 -4.72 -14.53
C ARG A 29 3.14 -5.09 -15.83
N GLY A 30 3.90 -5.27 -16.90
CA GLY A 30 3.38 -5.61 -18.22
C GLY A 30 2.37 -4.59 -18.76
N ALA A 31 1.31 -5.09 -19.42
CA ALA A 31 0.28 -4.24 -20.02
C ALA A 31 -0.81 -3.78 -19.03
N ASN A 32 -0.83 -4.30 -17.79
CA ASN A 32 -1.94 -4.08 -16.87
C ASN A 32 -1.81 -2.73 -16.13
N GLN A 33 -2.60 -1.75 -16.57
CA GLN A 33 -2.63 -0.41 -15.98
C GLN A 33 -3.07 -0.40 -14.50
N LYS A 34 -3.94 -1.32 -14.07
CA LYS A 34 -4.45 -1.36 -12.69
C LYS A 34 -3.39 -1.71 -11.65
N SER A 35 -2.32 -2.39 -12.08
CA SER A 35 -1.22 -2.82 -11.20
C SER A 35 -0.02 -1.88 -11.18
N GLN A 36 -0.14 -0.74 -11.84
CA GLN A 36 0.89 0.28 -11.89
C GLN A 36 1.01 0.99 -10.54
N ILE A 37 2.25 1.22 -10.12
CA ILE A 37 2.56 1.97 -8.90
C ILE A 37 3.31 3.23 -9.31
N ARG A 38 2.91 4.38 -8.77
CA ARG A 38 3.51 5.67 -9.08
C ARG A 38 4.20 6.22 -7.84
N TYR A 39 5.42 6.72 -8.01
CA TYR A 39 6.14 7.48 -6.99
C TYR A 39 6.36 8.92 -7.50
N TYR A 40 6.04 9.89 -6.66
CA TYR A 40 6.14 11.31 -6.98
C TYR A 40 7.32 11.95 -6.23
N PRO A 41 7.88 13.05 -6.76
CA PRO A 41 8.76 13.91 -5.99
C PRO A 41 8.15 14.30 -4.63
N GLY A 42 8.96 14.21 -3.59
CA GLY A 42 8.62 14.34 -2.18
C GLY A 42 8.27 13.02 -1.47
N GLU A 43 8.13 11.91 -2.19
CA GLU A 43 7.84 10.61 -1.59
C GLU A 43 9.11 9.79 -1.29
N GLU A 44 9.06 9.02 -0.21
CA GLU A 44 10.08 8.01 0.10
C GLU A 44 9.93 6.79 -0.81
N ILE A 45 11.08 6.26 -1.25
CA ILE A 45 11.18 5.00 -1.97
C ILE A 45 12.28 4.15 -1.36
N THR A 46 11.93 2.89 -1.07
CA THR A 46 12.89 1.89 -0.61
C THR A 46 13.27 0.99 -1.77
N TYR A 47 14.53 0.98 -2.17
CA TYR A 47 15.01 0.29 -3.37
C TYR A 47 16.35 -0.40 -3.16
N LYS A 48 16.62 -1.39 -4.01
CA LYS A 48 17.90 -2.10 -4.10
C LYS A 48 18.50 -1.83 -5.46
N SER A 49 19.70 -1.24 -5.49
CA SER A 49 20.44 -1.02 -6.74
C SER A 49 21.44 -2.14 -7.04
N LYS A 50 21.87 -2.22 -8.30
CA LYS A 50 22.93 -3.13 -8.75
C LYS A 50 24.26 -2.89 -8.03
N LYS A 51 24.54 -1.64 -7.64
CA LYS A 51 25.82 -1.23 -7.04
C LYS A 51 25.95 -1.62 -5.56
N ILE A 52 24.90 -1.42 -4.78
CA ILE A 52 24.95 -1.63 -3.32
C ILE A 52 24.46 -3.02 -2.87
N GLY A 53 23.54 -3.65 -3.61
CA GLY A 53 23.09 -5.02 -3.30
C GLY A 53 22.17 -5.19 -2.08
N TYR A 54 21.84 -4.13 -1.34
CA TYR A 54 20.85 -4.13 -0.24
C TYR A 54 19.79 -3.04 -0.44
N PHE A 55 18.72 -3.06 0.38
CA PHE A 55 17.66 -2.06 0.33
C PHE A 55 18.06 -0.79 1.09
N ILE A 56 17.87 0.37 0.47
CA ILE A 56 18.01 1.70 1.07
C ILE A 56 16.70 2.48 0.89
N THR A 57 16.38 3.33 1.86
CA THR A 57 15.23 4.24 1.79
C THR A 57 15.75 5.66 1.64
N ASP A 58 15.21 6.39 0.69
CA ASP A 58 15.60 7.76 0.39
C ASP A 58 14.40 8.50 -0.23
N VAL A 59 14.44 9.82 -0.25
CA VAL A 59 13.37 10.71 -0.72
C VAL A 59 13.64 11.13 -2.16
N ILE A 60 12.62 11.04 -3.01
CA ILE A 60 12.71 11.49 -4.40
C ILE A 60 12.62 13.02 -4.40
N GLU A 61 13.67 13.72 -4.80
CA GLU A 61 13.63 15.19 -4.90
C GLU A 61 13.05 15.65 -6.24
N LYS A 62 13.51 15.03 -7.32
CA LYS A 62 13.05 15.29 -8.68
C LYS A 62 13.36 14.11 -9.59
N VAL A 63 12.70 14.10 -10.74
CA VAL A 63 12.98 13.13 -11.81
C VAL A 63 13.27 13.87 -13.11
N ASP A 64 14.14 13.27 -13.90
CA ASP A 64 14.49 13.71 -15.25
C ASP A 64 14.39 12.53 -16.20
N GLN A 65 14.66 12.70 -17.49
CA GLN A 65 14.42 11.66 -18.50
C GLN A 65 15.14 10.32 -18.19
N ASP A 66 16.38 10.39 -17.71
CA ASP A 66 17.23 9.20 -17.49
C ASP A 66 17.59 8.94 -16.02
N TYR A 67 17.32 9.90 -15.13
CA TYR A 67 17.82 9.89 -13.75
C TYR A 67 16.73 10.27 -12.74
N ILE A 68 16.80 9.60 -11.60
CA ILE A 68 16.05 9.90 -10.39
C ILE A 68 17.03 10.59 -9.44
N TYR A 69 16.73 11.83 -9.07
CA TYR A 69 17.50 12.58 -8.09
C TYR A 69 16.85 12.36 -6.73
N MET A 70 17.64 11.82 -5.83
CA MET A 70 17.27 11.52 -4.45
C MET A 70 18.05 12.45 -3.52
N SER A 71 17.66 12.55 -2.26
CA SER A 71 18.34 13.46 -1.32
C SER A 71 19.79 13.09 -1.07
N GLU A 72 20.13 11.79 -1.09
CA GLU A 72 21.49 11.31 -0.81
C GLU A 72 22.19 10.72 -2.05
N ASN A 73 21.50 10.62 -3.20
CA ASN A 73 22.00 9.89 -4.36
C ASN A 73 21.35 10.28 -5.70
N ILE A 74 22.00 9.94 -6.81
CA ILE A 74 21.44 10.02 -8.16
C ILE A 74 21.49 8.63 -8.78
N ILE A 75 20.36 8.12 -9.27
CA ILE A 75 20.27 6.76 -9.79
C ILE A 75 19.47 6.69 -11.09
N SER A 76 19.95 5.89 -12.04
CA SER A 76 19.17 5.54 -13.23
C SER A 76 18.10 4.49 -12.88
N PRO A 77 16.87 4.58 -13.42
CA PRO A 77 15.85 3.53 -13.27
C PRO A 77 16.35 2.13 -13.63
N LEU A 78 17.28 2.03 -14.59
CA LEU A 78 17.86 0.76 -15.05
C LEU A 78 18.78 0.10 -14.02
N ASP A 79 19.31 0.87 -13.07
CA ASP A 79 20.19 0.37 -12.00
C ASP A 79 19.42 -0.11 -10.77
N ILE A 80 18.12 0.17 -10.70
CA ILE A 80 17.23 -0.34 -9.67
C ILE A 80 16.85 -1.79 -10.00
N VAL A 81 17.17 -2.72 -9.11
CA VAL A 81 16.87 -4.15 -9.25
C VAL A 81 15.51 -4.49 -8.65
N GLU A 82 15.28 -4.03 -7.43
CA GLU A 82 14.02 -4.26 -6.72
C GLU A 82 13.57 -2.99 -5.99
N VAL A 83 12.27 -2.78 -5.90
CA VAL A 83 11.63 -1.74 -5.09
C VAL A 83 10.74 -2.41 -4.06
N ASP A 84 10.85 -2.01 -2.79
CA ASP A 84 9.90 -2.41 -1.78
C ASP A 84 8.58 -1.64 -1.97
N ILE A 85 7.50 -2.39 -2.14
CA ILE A 85 6.18 -1.87 -2.44
C ILE A 85 5.17 -2.22 -1.34
N ARG A 86 5.64 -2.73 -0.19
CA ARG A 86 4.77 -3.19 0.91
C ARG A 86 3.75 -2.13 1.32
N GLN A 87 4.19 -0.88 1.45
CA GLN A 87 3.33 0.25 1.84
C GLN A 87 2.72 0.97 0.63
N LYS A 88 3.31 0.85 -0.55
CA LYS A 88 2.90 1.61 -1.74
C LYS A 88 1.82 0.92 -2.57
N ASP A 89 1.81 -0.41 -2.63
CA ASP A 89 0.82 -1.16 -3.42
C ASP A 89 -0.55 -1.10 -2.75
N LYS A 90 -1.51 -0.42 -3.37
CA LYS A 90 -2.89 -0.27 -2.85
C LYS A 90 -3.57 -1.62 -2.59
N ARG A 91 -3.18 -2.69 -3.30
CA ARG A 91 -3.74 -4.03 -3.08
C ARG A 91 -3.38 -4.60 -1.71
N ASN A 92 -2.19 -4.26 -1.19
CA ASN A 92 -1.78 -4.67 0.15
C ASN A 92 -2.68 -4.06 1.23
N ARG A 93 -3.21 -2.85 1.03
CA ARG A 93 -4.17 -2.27 1.97
C ARG A 93 -5.43 -3.12 2.08
N THR A 94 -5.98 -3.55 0.94
CA THR A 94 -7.16 -4.44 0.92
C THR A 94 -6.84 -5.80 1.53
N LEU A 95 -5.72 -6.41 1.17
CA LEU A 95 -5.32 -7.72 1.69
C LEU A 95 -5.06 -7.69 3.21
N ARG A 96 -4.41 -6.63 3.71
CA ARG A 96 -4.20 -6.42 5.15
C ARG A 96 -5.52 -6.24 5.88
N ALA A 97 -6.42 -5.40 5.35
CA ALA A 97 -7.74 -5.20 5.95
C ALA A 97 -8.53 -6.51 6.04
N LEU A 98 -8.56 -7.31 4.96
CA LEU A 98 -9.21 -8.61 4.96
C LEU A 98 -8.56 -9.57 5.96
N ASN A 99 -7.23 -9.62 6.02
CA ASN A 99 -6.52 -10.45 6.98
C ASN A 99 -6.83 -10.04 8.43
N THR A 100 -6.80 -8.74 8.73
CA THR A 100 -7.18 -8.21 10.06
C THR A 100 -8.62 -8.58 10.42
N LEU A 101 -9.56 -8.52 9.47
CA LEU A 101 -10.95 -8.92 9.70
C LEU A 101 -11.06 -10.42 10.01
N VAL A 102 -10.39 -11.27 9.24
CA VAL A 102 -10.43 -12.73 9.42
C VAL A 102 -9.79 -13.14 10.75
N LEU A 103 -8.57 -12.67 11.03
CA LEU A 103 -7.89 -12.94 12.30
C LEU A 103 -8.66 -12.36 13.48
N GLY A 104 -9.08 -11.10 13.37
CA GLY A 104 -9.82 -10.40 14.41
C GLY A 104 -11.14 -11.10 14.73
N SER A 105 -11.86 -11.59 13.71
CA SER A 105 -13.10 -12.36 13.91
C SER A 105 -12.85 -13.65 14.68
N GLY A 106 -11.78 -14.39 14.37
CA GLY A 106 -11.41 -15.59 15.12
C GLY A 106 -11.08 -15.29 16.59
N ILE A 107 -10.32 -14.22 16.85
CA ILE A 107 -9.98 -13.80 18.22
C ILE A 107 -11.23 -13.38 18.99
N ILE A 108 -12.07 -12.52 18.39
CA ILE A 108 -13.29 -12.01 19.02
C ILE A 108 -14.25 -13.16 19.33
N LEU A 109 -14.43 -14.10 18.40
CA LEU A 109 -15.34 -15.22 18.56
C LEU A 109 -14.97 -16.09 19.77
N VAL A 110 -13.70 -16.48 19.92
CA VAL A 110 -13.24 -17.22 21.12
C VAL A 110 -13.38 -16.37 22.38
N SER A 111 -13.01 -15.09 22.32
CA SER A 111 -13.00 -14.23 23.51
C SER A 111 -14.41 -14.00 24.06
N VAL A 112 -15.39 -13.76 23.17
CA VAL A 112 -16.80 -13.60 23.55
C VAL A 112 -17.34 -14.88 24.17
N ASP A 113 -17.02 -16.03 23.60
CA ASP A 113 -17.47 -17.31 24.13
C ASP A 113 -16.86 -17.63 25.51
N MET A 114 -15.57 -17.35 25.70
CA MET A 114 -14.90 -17.47 27.01
C MET A 114 -15.49 -16.53 28.06
N ILE A 115 -15.81 -15.30 27.70
CA ILE A 115 -16.45 -14.34 28.62
C ILE A 115 -17.87 -14.83 28.97
N ASN A 116 -18.59 -15.34 27.98
CA ASN A 116 -19.95 -15.82 28.14
C ASN A 116 -20.00 -17.05 29.05
N SER A 117 -19.12 -18.04 28.85
CA SER A 117 -19.02 -19.23 29.71
C SER A 117 -18.62 -18.87 31.13
N LEU A 118 -17.65 -17.98 31.31
CA LEU A 118 -17.25 -17.52 32.65
C LEU A 118 -18.42 -16.85 33.39
N TYR A 119 -19.23 -16.06 32.68
CA TYR A 119 -20.37 -15.35 33.28
C TYR A 119 -21.54 -16.29 33.62
N HIS A 120 -21.84 -17.27 32.75
CA HIS A 120 -23.00 -18.15 32.92
C HIS A 120 -22.69 -19.42 33.71
N ASP A 121 -21.56 -20.05 33.44
CA ASP A 121 -21.18 -21.37 33.96
C ASP A 121 -20.15 -21.26 35.10
N GLY A 122 -19.55 -20.08 35.29
CA GLY A 122 -18.54 -19.84 36.32
C GLY A 122 -17.16 -20.41 35.99
N GLU A 123 -16.98 -20.97 34.80
CA GLU A 123 -15.74 -21.57 34.32
C GLU A 123 -15.40 -21.09 32.91
N ILE A 124 -14.09 -21.01 32.60
CA ILE A 124 -13.64 -20.66 31.25
C ILE A 124 -13.70 -21.91 30.39
N SER A 125 -14.68 -21.95 29.50
CA SER A 125 -14.82 -22.99 28.48
C SER A 125 -15.05 -22.36 27.10
N VAL A 126 -14.80 -23.15 26.06
CA VAL A 126 -15.06 -22.76 24.66
C VAL A 126 -15.91 -23.84 24.03
N ASP A 127 -17.05 -23.45 23.46
CA ASP A 127 -17.91 -24.34 22.70
C ASP A 127 -17.12 -24.95 21.52
N LYS A 128 -17.37 -26.22 21.23
CA LYS A 128 -16.65 -26.95 20.19
C LYS A 128 -16.84 -26.30 18.81
N GLY A 129 -18.04 -25.81 18.50
CA GLY A 129 -18.33 -25.10 17.26
C GLY A 129 -17.56 -23.78 17.17
N VAL A 130 -17.63 -22.96 18.22
CA VAL A 130 -16.88 -21.70 18.34
C VAL A 130 -15.38 -21.94 18.19
N GLY A 131 -14.84 -22.94 18.89
CA GLY A 131 -13.43 -23.31 18.85
C GLY A 131 -12.97 -23.73 17.45
N VAL A 132 -13.74 -24.58 16.76
CA VAL A 132 -13.44 -25.02 15.39
C VAL A 132 -13.52 -23.85 14.41
N THR A 133 -14.58 -23.05 14.44
CA THR A 133 -14.74 -21.89 13.55
C THR A 133 -13.61 -20.88 13.76
N SER A 134 -13.26 -20.59 15.01
CA SER A 134 -12.17 -19.67 15.33
C SER A 134 -10.82 -20.19 14.87
N ALA A 135 -10.55 -21.49 15.05
CA ALA A 135 -9.32 -22.11 14.56
C ALA A 135 -9.21 -22.01 13.02
N ILE A 136 -10.31 -22.23 12.30
CA ILE A 136 -10.35 -22.06 10.83
C ILE A 136 -10.09 -20.60 10.45
N LEU A 137 -10.72 -19.63 11.12
CA LEU A 137 -10.52 -18.21 10.86
C LEU A 137 -9.06 -17.80 11.11
N LEU A 138 -8.51 -18.15 12.27
CA LEU A 138 -7.11 -17.87 12.60
C LEU A 138 -6.15 -18.53 11.62
N GLY A 139 -6.35 -19.82 11.34
CA GLY A 139 -5.55 -20.57 10.37
C GLY A 139 -5.59 -19.95 8.97
N THR A 140 -6.78 -19.54 8.51
CA THR A 140 -6.96 -18.86 7.22
C THR A 140 -6.24 -17.52 7.19
N GLY A 141 -6.41 -16.68 8.22
CA GLY A 141 -5.73 -15.38 8.29
C GLY A 141 -4.20 -15.52 8.29
N LEU A 142 -3.65 -16.47 9.05
CA LEU A 142 -2.22 -16.77 9.05
C LEU A 142 -1.73 -17.26 7.67
N ALA A 143 -2.51 -18.14 7.01
CA ALA A 143 -2.21 -18.63 5.67
C ALA A 143 -2.27 -17.53 4.59
N MET A 144 -2.99 -16.43 4.83
CA MET A 144 -3.07 -15.29 3.91
C MET A 144 -1.87 -14.33 3.98
N LEU A 145 -1.09 -14.32 5.07
CA LEU A 145 0.09 -13.46 5.25
C LEU A 145 1.09 -13.47 4.06
N PRO A 146 1.47 -14.62 3.46
CA PRO A 146 2.40 -14.64 2.34
C PRO A 146 1.85 -14.05 1.04
N LEU A 147 0.53 -13.83 0.92
CA LEU A 147 -0.09 -13.27 -0.30
C LEU A 147 0.19 -11.77 -0.48
N LEU A 148 0.72 -11.10 0.53
CA LEU A 148 1.07 -9.68 0.47
C LEU A 148 2.21 -9.44 -0.53
N TYR A 149 2.03 -8.46 -1.42
CA TYR A 149 3.05 -8.07 -2.39
C TYR A 149 4.21 -7.37 -1.67
N LYS A 150 5.40 -7.97 -1.69
CA LYS A 150 6.58 -7.44 -0.98
C LYS A 150 7.43 -6.52 -1.85
N THR A 151 7.96 -7.06 -2.95
CA THR A 151 8.89 -6.34 -3.82
C THR A 151 8.39 -6.32 -5.26
N PHE A 152 8.71 -5.23 -5.95
CA PHE A 152 8.63 -5.10 -7.40
C PHE A 152 10.03 -5.36 -7.96
N LYS A 153 10.17 -6.37 -8.83
CA LYS A 153 11.44 -6.69 -9.48
C LYS A 153 11.49 -6.10 -10.89
N HIS A 154 12.55 -5.37 -11.20
CA HIS A 154 12.79 -4.81 -12.53
C HIS A 154 13.38 -5.88 -13.46
N GLN A 155 12.54 -6.78 -13.96
CA GLN A 155 12.95 -7.89 -14.83
C GLN A 155 11.81 -8.33 -15.76
N GLY A 156 12.17 -8.88 -16.92
CA GLY A 156 11.21 -9.41 -17.89
C GLY A 156 10.23 -8.33 -18.36
N ARG A 157 8.94 -8.50 -18.04
CA ARG A 157 7.85 -7.57 -18.42
C ARG A 157 7.63 -6.42 -17.42
N ASN A 158 8.42 -6.37 -16.35
CA ASN A 158 8.29 -5.39 -15.28
C ASN A 158 9.33 -4.29 -15.45
N HIS A 159 8.88 -3.06 -15.71
CA HIS A 159 9.76 -1.95 -16.01
C HIS A 159 9.53 -0.77 -15.07
N ILE A 160 10.61 -0.10 -14.71
CA ILE A 160 10.62 1.19 -14.03
C ILE A 160 10.79 2.24 -15.12
N GLN A 161 9.87 3.21 -15.18
CA GLN A 161 9.85 4.24 -16.21
C GLN A 161 9.70 5.60 -15.54
N ILE A 162 10.31 6.62 -16.10
CA ILE A 162 10.03 8.01 -15.69
C ILE A 162 8.99 8.56 -16.66
N VAL A 163 7.98 9.21 -16.11
CA VAL A 163 6.90 9.84 -16.87
C VAL A 163 6.95 11.33 -16.58
N MET A 164 7.33 12.09 -17.61
CA MET A 164 7.36 13.53 -17.61
C MET A 164 5.97 14.04 -17.99
N MET A 165 5.45 14.93 -17.18
CA MET A 165 4.05 15.38 -17.18
C MET A 165 3.94 16.89 -17.33
N ARG A 166 5.08 17.58 -17.47
CA ARG A 166 5.17 19.00 -17.82
C ARG A 166 4.54 19.23 -19.19
N MET A 167 3.65 20.20 -19.27
CA MET A 167 3.23 20.78 -20.53
C MET A 167 4.24 21.89 -20.81
N ASP A 168 4.97 21.80 -21.92
CA ASP A 168 5.79 22.90 -22.43
C ASP A 168 4.93 24.12 -22.78
#